data_AF-A0A1A8J8X2-F1
#
_entry.id   AF-A0A1A8J8X2-F1
#
_cell.length_a   1.000
_cell.length_b   1.000
_cell.length_c   1.000
_cell.angle_alpha   90.00
_cell.angle_beta   90.00
_cell.angle_gamma   90.00
#
_symmetry.space_group_name_H-M   'P 1'
#
loop_
_entity.id
_entity.type
_entity.pdbx_description
1 polymer ?
#
loop_
_entity_poly.entity_id
_entity_poly.type
_entity_poly.pdbx_seq_one_letter_code
_entity_poly.pdbx_strand_id
1 'polypeptide(L)' 'IVESLLVILQEYDLLSKRMSAELLRLLSPIQHIRLQLKEMEGVPVLLSLLHGWNLKLIWSITWILVQLCEDP' A
#
# COMPACT_ATOMS: atom_id res chain seq x y z
N ILE A 1 10.83 -6.70 -1.23
CA ILE A 1 10.36 -5.44 -1.87
C ILE A 1 9.17 -4.84 -1.12
N VAL A 2 8.15 -5.65 -0.76
CA VAL A 2 6.99 -5.19 0.02
C VAL A 2 7.40 -4.48 1.31
N GLU A 3 8.32 -5.06 2.08
CA GLU A 3 8.91 -4.43 3.28
C GLU A 3 9.44 -3.01 3.02
N SER A 4 10.31 -2.86 2.02
CA SER A 4 10.89 -1.55 1.68
C SER A 4 9.81 -0.54 1.28
N LEU A 5 8.78 -0.99 0.56
CA LEU A 5 7.66 -0.14 0.19
C LEU A 5 6.84 0.28 1.42
N LEU A 6 6.61 -0.62 2.38
CA LEU A 6 5.93 -0.33 3.64
C LEU A 6 6.72 0.65 4.52
N VAL A 7 8.05 0.52 4.59
CA VAL A 7 8.91 1.48 5.29
C VAL A 7 8.80 2.86 4.65
N ILE A 8 8.86 2.95 3.31
CA ILE A 8 8.66 4.22 2.59
C ILE A 8 7.27 4.80 2.88
N LEU A 9 6.24 3.96 2.92
CA LEU A 9 4.85 4.36 3.20
C LEU A 9 4.64 4.91 4.62
N GLN A 10 5.50 4.58 5.57
CA GLN A 10 5.40 5.05 6.96
C GLN A 10 6.26 6.29 7.20
N GLU A 11 7.55 6.20 6.86
CA GLU A 11 8.57 7.09 7.42
C GLU A 11 8.93 8.26 6.50
N TYR A 12 8.63 8.17 5.21
CA TYR A 12 9.14 9.12 4.22
C TYR A 12 8.18 10.27 3.91
N ASP A 13 8.63 11.19 3.09
CA ASP A 13 7.85 12.34 2.64
C ASP A 13 6.71 11.94 1.70
N LEU A 14 5.80 12.90 1.44
CA LEU A 14 4.61 12.65 0.63
C LEU A 14 4.93 12.20 -0.80
N LEU A 15 5.99 12.71 -1.42
CA LEU A 15 6.34 12.32 -2.79
C LEU A 15 6.77 10.84 -2.82
N SER A 16 7.66 10.43 -1.92
CA SER A 16 8.12 9.04 -1.82
C SER A 16 6.97 8.09 -1.49
N LYS A 17 6.08 8.48 -0.55
CA LYS A 17 4.87 7.72 -0.20
C LYS A 17 3.97 7.50 -1.43
N ARG A 18 3.78 8.52 -2.25
CA ARG A 18 2.98 8.42 -3.49
C ARG A 18 3.59 7.47 -4.51
N MET A 19 4.90 7.54 -4.72
CA MET A 19 5.59 6.64 -5.65
C MET A 19 5.55 5.19 -5.16
N SER A 20 5.79 4.97 -3.85
CA SER A 20 5.70 3.66 -3.22
C SER A 20 4.30 3.07 -3.31
N ALA A 21 3.26 3.86 -3.00
CA ALA A 21 1.86 3.43 -3.11
C ALA A 21 1.48 3.05 -4.55
N GLU A 22 1.91 3.85 -5.54
CA GLU A 22 1.63 3.57 -6.95
C GLU A 22 2.30 2.27 -7.41
N LEU A 23 3.56 2.05 -7.03
CA LEU A 23 4.25 0.79 -7.34
C LEU A 23 3.57 -0.40 -6.66
N LEU A 24 3.22 -0.28 -5.38
CA LEU A 24 2.54 -1.33 -4.63
C LEU A 24 1.16 -1.65 -5.24
N ARG A 25 0.45 -0.64 -5.74
CA ARG A 25 -0.82 -0.77 -6.46
C ARG A 25 -0.66 -1.53 -7.78
N LEU A 26 0.42 -1.29 -8.52
CA LEU A 26 0.72 -2.05 -9.74
C LEU A 26 1.08 -3.51 -9.46
N LEU A 27 1.66 -3.78 -8.28
CA LEU A 27 2.07 -5.12 -7.86
C LEU A 27 0.96 -5.90 -7.14
N SER A 28 -0.10 -5.24 -6.64
CA SER A 28 -1.19 -5.87 -5.87
C SER A 28 -1.95 -6.99 -6.59
N PRO A 29 -2.04 -7.07 -7.93
CA PRO A 29 -2.63 -8.23 -8.61
C PRO A 29 -1.85 -9.54 -8.40
N ILE A 30 -0.57 -9.46 -8.00
CA ILE A 30 0.27 -10.64 -7.74
C ILE A 30 -0.07 -11.21 -6.35
N GLN A 31 -0.54 -12.45 -6.28
CA GLN A 31 -0.98 -13.10 -5.02
C GLN A 31 0.11 -13.11 -3.95
N HIS A 32 1.36 -13.42 -4.32
CA HIS A 32 2.49 -13.42 -3.39
C HIS A 32 2.72 -12.05 -2.72
N ILE A 33 2.52 -10.96 -3.46
CA ILE A 33 2.63 -9.59 -2.93
C ILE A 33 1.53 -9.31 -1.91
N ARG A 34 0.30 -9.78 -2.17
CA ARG A 34 -0.82 -9.64 -1.23
C ARG A 34 -0.61 -10.43 0.05
N LEU A 35 -0.07 -11.64 -0.04
CA LEU A 35 0.27 -12.46 1.12
C LEU A 35 1.35 -11.80 1.97
N GLN A 36 2.44 -11.33 1.35
CA GLN A 36 3.48 -10.58 2.03
C GLN A 36 2.95 -9.32 2.71
N LEU A 37 2.06 -8.57 2.05
CA LEU A 37 1.42 -7.39 2.66
C LEU A 37 0.62 -7.75 3.93
N LYS A 38 -0.05 -8.89 3.95
CA LYS A 38 -0.81 -9.36 5.12
C LYS A 38 0.12 -9.85 6.24
N GLU A 39 1.17 -10.60 5.91
CA GLU A 39 2.16 -11.13 6.85
C GLU A 39 2.98 -10.04 7.54
N MET A 40 3.26 -8.93 6.84
CA MET A 40 4.09 -7.82 7.32
C MET A 40 3.31 -6.67 7.95
N GLU A 41 2.10 -6.93 8.46
CA GLU A 41 1.22 -5.90 9.06
C GLU A 41 0.98 -4.68 8.15
N GLY A 42 0.94 -4.89 6.83
CA GLY A 42 0.77 -3.81 5.85
C GLY A 42 -0.63 -3.17 5.90
N VAL A 43 -1.66 -3.90 6.34
CA VAL A 43 -3.04 -3.37 6.41
C VAL A 43 -3.16 -2.17 7.36
N PRO A 44 -2.70 -2.23 8.63
CA PRO A 44 -2.62 -1.05 9.50
C PRO A 44 -1.92 0.16 8.85
N VAL A 45 -0.80 -0.07 8.18
CA VAL A 45 -0.03 0.99 7.48
C VAL A 45 -0.89 1.65 6.41
N LEU A 46 -1.52 0.84 5.54
CA LEU A 46 -2.40 1.34 4.49
C LEU A 46 -3.59 2.14 5.07
N LEU A 47 -4.24 1.64 6.13
CA LEU A 47 -5.37 2.34 6.76
C LEU A 47 -4.97 3.70 7.36
N SER A 48 -3.78 3.80 7.95
CA SER A 48 -3.29 5.07 8.52
C SER A 48 -3.15 6.19 7.48
N LEU A 49 -2.98 5.84 6.20
CA LEU A 49 -2.80 6.79 5.10
C LEU A 49 -4.12 7.31 4.50
N LEU A 50 -5.27 6.72 4.86
CA LEU A 50 -6.57 7.12 4.34
C LEU A 50 -7.06 8.48 4.85
N HIS A 51 -6.54 8.94 6.00
CA HIS A 51 -6.91 10.25 6.57
C HIS A 51 -6.15 11.44 5.93
N GLY A 52 -5.26 11.17 4.96
CA GLY A 52 -4.51 12.21 4.26
C GLY A 52 -5.38 13.06 3.32
N TRP A 53 -4.83 14.16 2.78
CA TRP A 53 -5.55 15.05 1.86
C TRP A 53 -5.16 14.82 0.39
N ASN A 54 -4.17 13.96 0.14
CA ASN A 54 -3.70 13.69 -1.21
C ASN A 54 -4.56 12.62 -1.90
N LEU A 55 -5.52 13.04 -2.73
CA LEU A 55 -6.44 12.14 -3.41
C LEU A 55 -5.76 11.03 -4.22
N LYS A 56 -4.61 11.30 -4.86
CA LYS A 56 -3.87 10.29 -5.63
C LYS A 56 -3.27 9.21 -4.74
N LEU A 57 -2.73 9.59 -3.58
CA LEU A 57 -2.24 8.64 -2.58
C LEU A 57 -3.41 7.78 -2.07
N ILE A 58 -4.47 8.44 -1.59
CA ILE A 58 -5.65 7.76 -1.02
C ILE A 58 -6.24 6.78 -2.03
N TRP A 59 -6.42 7.21 -3.29
CA TRP A 59 -6.92 6.33 -4.35
C TRP A 59 -6.06 5.08 -4.52
N SER A 60 -4.73 5.23 -4.49
CA SER A 60 -3.81 4.10 -4.63
C SER A 60 -3.92 3.14 -3.45
N ILE A 61 -3.95 3.68 -2.23
CA ILE A 61 -4.10 2.94 -0.98
C ILE A 61 -5.43 2.18 -0.95
N THR A 62 -6.54 2.84 -1.28
CA THR A 62 -7.86 2.22 -1.33
C THR A 62 -7.90 1.09 -2.35
N TRP A 63 -7.28 1.24 -3.52
CA TRP A 63 -7.20 0.16 -4.50
C TRP A 63 -6.44 -1.05 -3.98
N ILE A 64 -5.31 -0.84 -3.31
CA ILE A 64 -4.55 -1.93 -2.68
C ILE A 64 -5.42 -2.65 -1.64
N LEU A 65 -6.13 -1.91 -0.79
CA LEU A 65 -7.04 -2.47 0.21
C LEU A 65 -8.15 -3.32 -0.43
N VAL A 66 -8.76 -2.85 -1.53
CA VAL A 66 -9.74 -3.63 -2.30
C VAL A 66 -9.13 -4.93 -2.81
N GLN A 67 -7.92 -4.86 -3.37
CA GLN A 67 -7.21 -6.04 -3.89
C GLN A 67 -6.86 -7.05 -2.80
N LEU A 68 -6.58 -6.60 -1.56
CA LEU A 68 -6.35 -7.50 -0.43
C LEU A 68 -7.60 -8.26 0.02
N CYS A 69 -8.79 -7.78 -0.35
CA CYS A 69 -10.06 -8.45 -0.09
C CYS A 69 -10.43 -9.51 -1.14
N GLU A 70 -9.72 -9.59 -2.27
CA GLU A 70 -9.93 -10.68 -3.23
C GLU A 70 -9.56 -12.03 -2.60
N ASP A 71 -10.43 -13.03 -2.77
CA ASP A 71 -10.20 -14.40 -2.32
C ASP A 71 -8.93 -14.99 -2.97
N PRO A 72 -8.19 -15.87 -2.25
CA PRO A 72 -6.96 -16.48 -2.75
C PRO A 72 -7.15 -17.43 -3.94
#